data_AF-A0A6N6RMZ6-F1
#
_entry.id   AF-A0A6N6RMZ6-F1
#
_cell.length_a   1.000
_cell.length_b   1.000
_cell.length_c   1.000
_cell.angle_alpha   90.00
_cell.angle_beta   90.00
_cell.angle_gamma   90.00
#
_symmetry.space_group_name_H-M   'P 1'
#
loop_
_entity.id
_entity.type
_entity.pdbx_description
1 polymer ?
#
loop_
_entity_poly.entity_id
_entity_poly.type
_entity_poly.pdbx_seq_one_letter_code
_entity_poly.pdbx_strand_id
1 'polypeptide(L)' 'MRIRKARIADIKDVHRLINEFGRKGEMIPRALNDLYENIRDILVCEHNGEIRGVCA' A
#
# COMPACT_ATOMS: atom_id res chain seq x y z
N MET A 1 15.63 -3.96 -4.29
CA MET A 1 14.59 -3.90 -3.23
C MET A 1 14.84 -2.66 -2.40
N ARG A 2 13.88 -1.75 -2.31
CA ARG A 2 14.03 -0.45 -1.65
C ARG A 2 12.78 -0.14 -0.82
N ILE A 3 12.97 0.19 0.45
CA ILE A 3 11.90 0.68 1.33
C ILE A 3 11.90 2.20 1.26
N ARG A 4 10.74 2.81 1.06
CA ARG A 4 10.56 4.26 1.03
C ARG A 4 9.16 4.66 1.48
N LYS A 5 8.97 5.95 1.78
CA LYS A 5 7.63 6.53 1.94
C LYS A 5 6.82 6.41 0.65
N ALA A 6 5.53 6.15 0.80
CA ALA A 6 4.59 6.08 -0.30
C ALA A 6 4.46 7.45 -1.00
N ARG A 7 4.18 7.41 -2.30
CA ARG A 7 3.86 8.54 -3.16
C ARG A 7 2.46 8.34 -3.71
N ILE A 8 1.82 9.43 -4.15
CA ILE A 8 0.44 9.41 -4.69
C ILE A 8 0.28 8.36 -5.81
N ALA A 9 1.33 8.18 -6.63
CA ALA A 9 1.37 7.19 -7.69
C ALA A 9 1.27 5.73 -7.19
N ASP A 10 1.74 5.43 -5.98
CA ASP A 10 1.78 4.07 -5.43
C ASP A 10 0.42 3.64 -4.83
N ILE A 11 -0.46 4.59 -4.50
CA ILE A 11 -1.68 4.34 -3.70
C ILE A 11 -2.60 3.31 -4.36
N LYS A 12 -2.68 3.29 -5.69
CA LYS A 12 -3.49 2.30 -6.42
C LYS A 12 -2.95 0.88 -6.22
N ASP A 13 -1.63 0.70 -6.24
CA ASP A 13 -1.00 -0.62 -6.04
C ASP A 13 -1.05 -1.03 -4.57
N VAL A 14 -0.86 -0.09 -3.64
CA VAL A 14 -1.05 -0.30 -2.21
C VAL A 14 -2.49 -0.74 -1.90
N HIS A 15 -3.49 -0.04 -2.44
CA HIS A 15 -4.89 -0.39 -2.25
C HIS A 15 -5.23 -1.77 -2.80
N ARG A 16 -4.62 -2.16 -3.93
CA ARG A 16 -4.77 -3.51 -4.50
C ARG A 16 -4.23 -4.57 -3.53
N LEU A 17 -3.00 -4.40 -3.06
CA LEU A 17 -2.34 -5.29 -2.09
C LEU A 17 -3.18 -5.45 -0.81
N ILE A 18 -3.56 -4.35 -0.18
CA ILE A 18 -4.36 -4.37 1.07
C ILE A 18 -5.67 -5.14 0.86
N ASN A 19 -6.37 -4.91 -0.25
CA ASN A 19 -7.64 -5.58 -0.52
C ASN A 19 -7.47 -7.05 -0.89
N GLU A 20 -6.38 -7.44 -1.54
CA GLU A 20 -6.08 -8.86 -1.81
C GLU A 20 -5.91 -9.64 -0.49
N PHE A 21 -5.17 -9.10 0.47
CA PHE A 21 -5.05 -9.69 1.81
C PHE A 21 -6.34 -9.56 2.63
N GLY A 22 -7.08 -8.47 2.43
CA GLY A 22 -8.39 -8.26 3.07
C GLY A 22 -9.44 -9.28 2.65
N ARG A 23 -9.47 -9.67 1.37
CA ARG A 23 -10.36 -10.75 0.88
C ARG A 23 -10.02 -12.11 1.47
N LYS A 24 -8.78 -12.33 1.90
CA LYS A 24 -8.33 -13.55 2.58
C LYS A 24 -8.56 -13.52 4.09
N GLY A 25 -9.00 -12.39 4.64
CA GLY A 25 -9.14 -12.20 6.09
C GLY A 25 -7.80 -12.00 6.82
N GLU A 26 -6.71 -11.77 6.08
CA GLU A 26 -5.36 -11.61 6.64
C GLU A 26 -5.04 -10.14 6.99
N MET A 27 -5.86 -9.20 6.52
CA MET A 27 -5.69 -7.76 6.75
C MET A 27 -7.05 -7.05 6.81
N ILE A 28 -7.11 -5.91 7.50
CA ILE A 28 -8.32 -5.06 7.49
C ILE A 28 -8.36 -4.28 6.17
N PRO A 29 -9.43 -4.41 5.35
CA PRO A 29 -9.58 -3.62 4.13
C PRO A 29 -9.61 -2.12 4.44
N ARG A 30 -9.01 -1.30 3.57
CA ARG A 30 -8.97 0.16 3.70
C ARG A 30 -9.57 0.81 2.47
N ALA A 31 -10.34 1.87 2.66
CA ALA A 31 -10.88 2.65 1.56
C ALA A 31 -9.76 3.41 0.83
N LEU A 32 -9.92 3.63 -0.48
CA LEU A 32 -8.92 4.34 -1.28
C LEU A 32 -8.66 5.77 -0.76
N ASN A 33 -9.70 6.51 -0.37
CA ASN A 33 -9.56 7.87 0.16
C ASN A 33 -8.74 7.91 1.45
N ASP A 34 -8.94 6.96 2.35
CA ASP A 34 -8.22 6.87 3.62
C ASP A 34 -6.71 6.64 3.42
N LEU A 35 -6.33 5.91 2.36
CA LEU A 35 -4.92 5.76 1.97
C LEU A 35 -4.32 7.05 1.40
N TYR A 36 -5.11 7.87 0.71
CA TYR A 36 -4.66 9.18 0.23
C TYR A 36 -4.48 10.18 1.38
N GLU A 37 -5.39 10.18 2.35
CA GLU A 37 -5.32 11.06 3.52
C GLU A 37 -4.11 10.73 4.41
N ASN A 38 -3.84 9.44 4.62
CA ASN A 38 -2.77 8.96 5.51
C ASN A 38 -1.46 8.58 4.78
N ILE A 39 -1.28 9.03 3.54
CA ILE A 39 -0.15 8.62 2.68
C ILE A 39 1.22 8.81 3.31
N ARG A 40 1.37 9.82 4.19
CA ARG A 40 2.66 10.13 4.83
C ARG A 40 3.10 9.08 5.83
N ASP A 41 2.18 8.28 6.33
CA ASP A 41 2.48 7.23 7.32
C ASP A 41 2.81 5.91 6.63
N ILE A 42 2.36 5.75 5.38
CA ILE A 42 2.57 4.54 4.58
C ILE A 42 4.02 4.41 4.10
N LEU A 43 4.59 3.24 4.34
CA LEU A 43 5.85 2.75 3.79
C LEU A 43 5.56 1.68 2.73
N VAL A 44 6.31 1.73 1.64
CA VAL A 44 6.24 0.75 0.55
C VAL A 44 7.59 0.09 0.32
N CYS A 45 7.55 -1.20 0.00
CA CYS A 45 8.69 -1.94 -0.50
C CYS A 45 8.60 -2.02 -2.02
N GLU A 46 9.53 -1.37 -2.71
CA GLU A 46 9.63 -1.36 -4.16
C GLU A 46 10.71 -2.36 -4.63
N HIS A 47 10.38 -3.17 -5.63
CA HIS A 47 11.30 -4.06 -6.30
C HIS A 47 11.07 -3.98 -7.82
N ASN A 48 12.09 -3.54 -8.57
CA ASN A 48 12.04 -3.38 -10.02
C ASN A 48 10.86 -2.53 -10.53
N GLY A 49 10.55 -1.43 -9.82
CA GLY A 49 9.44 -0.54 -10.18
C GLY A 49 8.05 -1.01 -9.72
N GLU A 50 7.95 -2.19 -9.12
CA GLU A 50 6.69 -2.74 -8.58
C GLU A 50 6.65 -2.63 -7.06
N ILE A 51 5.48 -2.29 -6.52
CA ILE A 51 5.23 -2.37 -5.08
C ILE A 51 4.96 -3.82 -4.70
N ARG A 52 5.82 -4.38 -3.85
CA ARG A 52 5.74 -5.77 -3.37
C ARG A 52 5.35 -5.90 -1.90
N GLY A 53 5.27 -4.78 -1.18
CA GLY A 53 4.85 -4.76 0.21
C GLY A 53 4.43 -3.37 0.68
N VAL A 54 3.58 -3.34 1.69
CA VAL A 54 3.07 -2.14 2.34
C VAL A 54 3.14 -2.31 3.86
N CYS A 55 3.45 -1.23 4.57
CA CYS A 55 3.35 -1.10 6.01
C CYS A 55 2.77 0.28 6.33
N ALA A 56 1.88 0.39 7.31
CA ALA A 56 1.30 1.65 7.78
C ALA A 56 1.20 1.61 9.30
#